data_AF-A0A3D3DW24-F1
#
_entry.id   AF-A0A3D3DW24-F1
#
_cell.length_a   1.000
_cell.length_b   1.000
_cell.length_c   1.000
_cell.angle_alpha   90.00
_cell.angle_beta   90.00
_cell.angle_gamma   90.00
#
_symmetry.space_group_name_H-M   'P 1'
#
loop_
_entity.id
_entity.type
_entity.pdbx_description
1 polymer ?
#
loop_
_entity_poly.entity_id
_entity_poly.type
_entity_poly.pdbx_seq_one_letter_code
_entity_poly.pdbx_strand_id
1 'polypeptide(L)'
;MTFVSGADSKPHVILIVNSDITEIDEQIAVDKVFSKNIDFPSGVAWRKSRCDVRLSPGGSATLAALLYGKQSLVCGVVGDHDWRRKPVRSTSLADHFALAGYTTVFSGAWSMGLSPPYDFKSRGFKAEIES
;
A
#
# COMPACT_ATOMS: atom_id res chain seq x y z
N MET A 1 2.33 18.04 -10.00
CA MET A 1 1.48 17.94 -8.79
C MET A 1 1.87 19.08 -7.88
N THR A 2 0.98 20.03 -7.63
CA THR A 2 1.28 21.22 -6.81
C THR A 2 0.86 20.91 -5.37
N PHE A 3 1.82 20.84 -4.46
CA PHE A 3 1.53 20.65 -3.03
C PHE A 3 1.06 21.97 -2.44
N VAL A 4 -0.20 22.03 -2.00
CA VAL A 4 -0.77 23.21 -1.35
C VAL A 4 -0.68 22.98 0.15
N SER A 5 0.17 23.72 0.86
CA SER A 5 0.23 23.68 2.32
C SER A 5 -0.74 24.71 2.91
N GLY A 6 -1.94 24.28 3.27
CA GLY A 6 -2.85 25.05 4.12
C GLY A 6 -3.04 24.36 5.47
N ALA A 7 -3.01 25.10 6.57
CA ALA A 7 -3.25 24.57 7.92
C ALA A 7 -4.63 23.88 8.07
N ASP A 8 -5.56 24.18 7.17
CA ASP A 8 -6.91 23.56 7.09
C ASP A 8 -7.04 22.50 5.98
N SER A 9 -5.96 22.17 5.28
CA SER A 9 -5.97 21.15 4.21
C SER A 9 -5.65 19.77 4.77
N LYS A 10 -6.44 18.76 4.39
CA LYS A 10 -6.20 17.35 4.76
C LYS A 10 -4.80 16.92 4.29
N PRO A 11 -4.02 16.20 5.11
CA PRO A 11 -2.66 15.82 4.75
C PRO A 11 -2.67 14.86 3.56
N HIS A 12 -1.76 15.05 2.61
CA HIS A 12 -1.50 14.06 1.58
C HIS A 12 -0.86 12.82 2.21
N VAL A 13 -1.38 11.63 1.87
CA VAL A 13 -0.86 10.35 2.34
C VAL A 13 -0.23 9.63 1.16
N ILE A 14 1.05 9.29 1.28
CA ILE A 14 1.80 8.49 0.30
C ILE A 14 2.25 7.22 1.01
N LEU A 15 1.84 6.07 0.49
CA LEU A 15 2.25 4.76 0.99
C LEU A 15 3.09 4.07 -0.07
N ILE A 16 4.37 3.83 0.25
CA ILE A 16 5.30 3.10 -0.61
C ILE A 16 5.48 1.71 -0.01
N VAL A 17 5.20 0.68 -0.81
CA VAL A 17 5.32 -0.71 -0.42
C VAL A 17 6.30 -1.37 -1.36
N ASN A 18 7.39 -1.89 -0.81
CA ASN A 18 8.39 -2.61 -1.58
C ASN A 18 8.02 -4.10 -1.67
N SER A 19 8.35 -4.75 -2.79
CA SER A 19 8.24 -6.21 -2.95
C SER A 19 9.58 -6.86 -2.67
N ASP A 20 9.55 -7.99 -1.97
CA ASP A 20 10.69 -8.89 -1.79
C ASP A 20 11.96 -8.24 -1.20
N ILE A 21 11.79 -7.20 -0.38
CA ILE A 21 12.88 -6.63 0.42
C ILE A 21 12.89 -7.32 1.78
N THR A 22 14.02 -7.92 2.15
CA THR A 22 14.23 -8.50 3.47
C THR A 22 14.80 -7.48 4.45
N GLU A 23 14.77 -7.78 5.75
CA GLU A 23 15.40 -6.92 6.79
C GLU A 23 16.91 -6.69 6.52
N ILE A 24 17.59 -7.68 5.92
CA ILE A 24 19.00 -7.59 5.55
C ILE A 24 19.19 -6.62 4.37
N ASP A 25 18.29 -6.69 3.39
CA ASP A 25 18.27 -5.76 2.26
C ASP A 25 17.96 -4.33 2.72
N GLU A 26 17.04 -4.15 3.68
CA GLU A 26 16.71 -2.83 4.23
C GLU A 26 17.89 -2.16 4.93
N GLN A 27 18.71 -2.91 5.69
CA GLN A 27 19.87 -2.33 6.37
C GLN A 27 20.88 -1.78 5.36
N ILE A 28 21.02 -2.42 4.20
CA ILE A 28 21.95 -1.98 3.14
C ILE A 28 21.30 -0.93 2.24
N ALA A 29 20.00 -1.03 1.96
CA ALA A 29 19.27 -0.19 1.01
C ALA A 29 18.78 1.13 1.62
N VAL A 30 18.31 1.13 2.88
CA VAL A 30 17.87 2.39 3.53
C VAL A 30 19.06 3.34 3.70
N ASP A 31 20.20 2.82 4.15
CA ASP A 31 21.40 3.62 4.40
C ASP A 31 22.06 4.10 3.10
N LYS A 32 21.94 3.37 1.98
CA LYS A 32 22.60 3.72 0.70
C LYS A 32 21.68 4.35 -0.36
N VAL A 33 20.39 4.03 -0.38
CA VAL A 33 19.45 4.39 -1.47
C VAL A 33 18.43 5.43 -1.00
N PHE A 34 17.84 5.27 0.18
CA PHE A 34 16.84 6.22 0.68
C PHE A 34 17.45 7.54 1.14
N SER A 35 18.60 7.48 1.82
CA SER A 35 19.33 8.66 2.30
C SER A 35 19.85 9.59 1.20
N LYS A 36 20.00 9.09 -0.03
CA LYS A 36 20.54 9.86 -1.17
C LYS A 36 19.47 10.47 -2.07
N ASN A 37 18.27 9.90 -2.09
CA ASN A 37 17.21 10.29 -3.03
C ASN A 37 16.03 11.00 -2.34
N ILE A 38 16.00 11.03 -1.01
CA ILE A 38 14.97 11.75 -0.25
C ILE A 38 15.66 12.74 0.69
N ASP A 39 15.80 13.98 0.22
CA ASP A 39 16.14 15.11 1.08
C ASP A 39 14.92 15.48 1.91
N PHE A 40 14.91 15.07 3.17
CA PHE A 40 13.86 15.47 4.09
C PHE A 40 14.08 16.93 4.53
N PRO A 41 13.03 17.78 4.53
CA PRO A 41 13.12 19.13 5.06
C PRO A 41 13.56 19.12 6.53
N SER A 42 14.27 20.18 6.94
CA SER A 42 14.60 20.40 8.34
C SER A 42 13.33 20.41 9.20
N GLY A 43 13.23 19.47 10.14
CA GLY A 43 12.08 19.31 11.04
C GLY A 43 11.21 18.06 10.81
N VAL A 44 11.43 17.30 9.73
CA VAL A 44 10.81 15.98 9.57
C VAL A 44 11.67 14.93 10.27
N ALA A 45 11.23 14.47 11.44
CA ALA A 45 11.88 13.37 12.14
C ALA A 45 11.56 12.04 11.44
N TRP A 46 12.54 11.45 10.75
CA TRP A 46 12.41 10.09 10.28
C TRP A 46 12.42 9.15 11.48
N ARG A 47 11.31 8.45 11.73
CA ARG A 47 11.21 7.45 12.79
C ARG A 47 11.20 6.08 12.15
N LYS A 48 12.33 5.37 12.19
CA LYS A 48 12.34 3.93 11.92
C LYS A 48 11.47 3.26 12.97
N SER A 49 10.33 2.74 12.56
CA SER A 49 9.45 1.95 13.42
C SER A 49 9.52 0.51 12.95
N ARG A 50 10.00 -0.39 13.81
CA ARG A 50 9.84 -1.82 13.61
C ARG A 50 8.51 -2.22 14.22
N CYS A 51 7.66 -2.86 13.44
CA CYS A 51 6.45 -3.49 13.94
C CYS A 51 6.53 -4.97 13.61
N ASP A 52 6.21 -5.81 14.60
CA ASP A 52 6.08 -7.25 14.40
C ASP A 52 4.81 -7.52 13.57
N VAL A 53 4.96 -7.44 12.26
CA VAL A 53 3.86 -7.65 11.31
C VAL A 53 3.84 -9.13 10.93
N ARG A 54 2.91 -9.85 11.54
CA ARG A 54 2.68 -11.28 11.23
C ARG A 54 1.72 -11.40 10.05
N LEU A 55 2.28 -11.71 8.89
CA LEU A 55 1.55 -11.89 7.64
C LEU A 55 1.80 -13.30 7.10
N SER A 56 0.84 -13.80 6.32
CA SER A 56 1.13 -14.97 5.48
C SER A 56 2.12 -14.55 4.39
N PRO A 57 3.04 -15.45 3.99
CA PRO A 57 3.98 -15.17 2.91
C PRO A 57 3.24 -14.96 1.58
N GLY A 58 3.85 -14.16 0.70
CA GLY A 58 3.33 -13.88 -0.63
C GLY A 58 2.79 -12.47 -0.81
N GLY A 59 2.82 -11.98 -2.05
CA GLY A 59 2.46 -10.62 -2.39
C GLY A 59 0.96 -10.35 -2.24
N SER A 60 0.11 -11.31 -2.58
CA SER A 60 -1.36 -11.19 -2.48
C SER A 60 -1.81 -11.21 -1.04
N ALA A 61 -1.18 -12.05 -0.21
CA ALA A 61 -1.49 -12.12 1.22
C ALA A 61 -1.11 -10.81 1.93
N THR A 62 0.07 -10.29 1.65
CA THR A 62 0.56 -9.01 2.17
C THR A 62 -0.35 -7.86 1.73
N LEU A 63 -0.66 -7.79 0.44
CA LEU A 63 -1.52 -6.73 -0.10
C LEU A 63 -2.95 -6.82 0.48
N ALA A 64 -3.50 -8.01 0.66
CA ALA A 64 -4.79 -8.19 1.33
C ALA A 64 -4.78 -7.71 2.78
N ALA A 65 -3.75 -8.05 3.54
CA ALA A 65 -3.64 -7.59 4.92
C ALA A 65 -3.49 -6.07 5.02
N LEU A 66 -2.69 -5.48 4.13
CA LEU A 66 -2.50 -4.05 4.04
C LEU A 66 -3.80 -3.31 3.70
N LEU A 67 -4.51 -3.77 2.66
CA LEU A 67 -5.71 -3.08 2.18
C LEU A 67 -6.91 -3.27 3.10
N TYR A 68 -7.04 -4.41 3.77
CA TYR A 68 -8.26 -4.73 4.53
C TYR A 68 -8.05 -4.75 6.05
N GLY A 69 -6.82 -4.62 6.53
CA GLY A 69 -6.48 -4.73 7.96
C GLY A 69 -6.83 -6.09 8.56
N LYS A 70 -6.89 -7.14 7.74
CA LYS A 70 -7.35 -8.49 8.11
C LYS A 70 -6.39 -9.55 7.60
N GLN A 71 -6.29 -10.67 8.32
CA GLN A 71 -5.50 -11.81 7.85
C GLN A 71 -5.98 -12.28 6.46
N SER A 72 -5.01 -12.66 5.61
CA SER A 72 -5.23 -13.10 4.22
C SER A 72 -6.33 -14.15 4.10
N LEU A 73 -6.33 -15.18 4.96
CA LEU A 73 -7.34 -16.25 4.97
C LEU A 73 -8.75 -15.74 5.29
N VAL A 74 -8.89 -14.73 6.16
CA VAL A 74 -10.18 -14.08 6.45
C VAL A 74 -10.67 -13.30 5.23
N CYS A 75 -9.73 -12.76 4.45
CA CYS A 75 -10.00 -12.17 3.14
C CYS A 75 -10.22 -13.23 2.03
N GLY A 76 -10.13 -14.52 2.35
CA GLY A 76 -10.20 -15.62 1.40
C GLY A 76 -8.89 -15.91 0.68
N VAL A 77 -7.86 -15.07 0.80
CA VAL A 77 -6.59 -15.23 0.08
C VAL A 77 -5.81 -16.40 0.66
N VAL A 78 -5.68 -17.47 -0.13
CA VAL A 78 -4.98 -18.71 0.24
C VAL A 78 -3.59 -18.84 -0.38
N GLY A 79 -3.29 -18.05 -1.41
CA GLY A 79 -2.00 -18.04 -2.10
C GLY A 79 -1.98 -17.11 -3.30
N ASP A 80 -0.80 -16.84 -3.84
CA ASP A 80 -0.62 -15.85 -4.91
C ASP A 80 -1.23 -16.29 -6.25
N HIS A 81 -1.20 -17.60 -6.51
CA HIS A 81 -1.67 -18.17 -7.77
C HIS A 81 -3.17 -18.53 -7.77
N ASP A 82 -3.86 -18.43 -6.63
CA ASP A 82 -5.29 -18.74 -6.56
C ASP A 82 -6.14 -17.48 -6.74
N TRP A 83 -6.63 -17.28 -7.97
CA TRP A 83 -7.55 -16.18 -8.29
C TRP A 83 -8.94 -16.37 -7.71
N ARG A 84 -9.35 -17.60 -7.33
CA ARG A 84 -10.74 -17.94 -6.99
C ARG A 84 -11.17 -17.52 -5.58
N ARG A 85 -10.26 -16.98 -4.77
CA ARG A 85 -10.54 -16.65 -3.36
C ARG A 85 -9.93 -15.32 -2.96
N LYS A 86 -10.29 -14.25 -3.65
CA LYS A 86 -9.84 -12.90 -3.27
C LYS A 86 -11.03 -12.10 -2.72
N PRO A 87 -10.83 -11.26 -1.68
CA PRO A 87 -11.91 -10.66 -0.91
C PRO A 87 -12.77 -9.81 -1.82
N VAL A 88 -14.03 -10.17 -2.06
CA VAL A 88 -14.89 -9.44 -3.01
C VAL A 88 -15.64 -8.27 -2.38
N ARG A 89 -15.96 -8.34 -1.08
CA ARG A 89 -16.93 -7.45 -0.42
C ARG A 89 -16.41 -6.70 0.81
N SER A 90 -15.10 -6.65 1.00
CA SER A 90 -14.51 -5.93 2.15
C SER A 90 -14.23 -4.48 1.75
N THR A 91 -14.54 -3.53 2.65
CA THR A 91 -14.09 -2.14 2.54
C THR A 91 -12.57 -2.10 2.59
N SER A 92 -11.96 -1.55 1.55
CA SER A 92 -10.50 -1.39 1.48
C SER A 92 -10.04 -0.11 2.19
N LEU A 93 -8.73 0.00 2.41
CA LEU A 93 -8.07 1.22 2.87
C LEU A 93 -8.37 2.39 1.93
N ALA A 94 -8.40 2.14 0.61
CA ALA A 94 -8.75 3.15 -0.38
C ALA A 94 -10.21 3.59 -0.25
N ASP A 95 -11.15 2.67 0.03
CA ASP A 95 -12.54 3.03 0.31
C ASP A 95 -12.66 3.93 1.54
N HIS A 96 -11.92 3.62 2.61
CA HIS A 96 -11.87 4.47 3.80
C HIS A 96 -11.36 5.87 3.51
N PHE A 97 -10.29 6.01 2.73
CA PHE A 97 -9.79 7.31 2.28
C PHE A 97 -10.80 8.04 1.38
N ALA A 98 -11.46 7.33 0.46
CA ALA A 98 -12.48 7.90 -0.41
C ALA A 98 -13.68 8.44 0.39
N LEU A 99 -14.13 7.72 1.41
CA LEU A 99 -15.17 8.18 2.35
C LEU A 99 -14.75 9.45 3.12
N ALA A 100 -13.47 9.57 3.45
CA ALA A 100 -12.90 10.77 4.03
C ALA A 100 -12.65 11.90 3.00
N GLY A 101 -13.09 11.75 1.75
CA GLY A 101 -12.99 12.77 0.70
C GLY A 101 -11.63 12.85 0.01
N TYR A 102 -10.80 11.81 0.13
CA TYR A 102 -9.55 11.72 -0.62
C TYR A 102 -9.77 11.19 -2.05
N THR A 103 -8.90 11.63 -2.95
CA THR A 103 -8.71 10.96 -4.24
C THR A 103 -7.62 9.91 -4.08
N THR A 104 -7.97 8.66 -4.33
CA THR A 104 -7.11 7.50 -4.19
C THR A 104 -6.58 7.05 -5.54
N VAL A 105 -5.29 6.79 -5.60
CA VAL A 105 -4.58 6.44 -6.83
C VAL A 105 -3.64 5.28 -6.53
N PHE A 106 -3.54 4.33 -7.46
CA PHE A 106 -2.66 3.17 -7.37
C PHE A 106 -1.54 3.28 -8.41
N SER A 107 -0.37 2.72 -8.14
CA SER A 107 0.70 2.57 -9.13
C SER A 107 1.56 1.38 -8.74
N GLY A 108 1.92 0.54 -9.72
CA GLY A 108 2.79 -0.61 -9.52
C GLY A 108 2.08 -1.96 -9.58
N ALA A 109 2.65 -2.96 -8.88
CA ALA A 109 2.24 -4.35 -9.03
C ALA A 109 0.93 -4.69 -8.30
N TRP A 110 -0.11 -5.05 -9.05
CA TRP A 110 -1.38 -5.51 -8.49
C TRP A 110 -1.47 -7.04 -8.51
N SER A 111 -1.42 -7.65 -7.32
CA SER A 111 -1.44 -9.11 -7.16
C SER A 111 -2.82 -9.68 -6.82
N MET A 112 -3.90 -8.87 -6.85
CA MET A 112 -5.22 -9.31 -6.39
C MET A 112 -6.18 -9.73 -7.50
N GLY A 113 -5.71 -9.82 -8.75
CA GLY A 113 -6.51 -10.19 -9.94
C GLY A 113 -6.77 -8.98 -10.84
N LEU A 114 -6.83 -9.20 -12.15
CA LEU A 114 -6.80 -8.11 -13.15
C LEU A 114 -8.18 -7.67 -13.65
N SER A 115 -9.22 -8.47 -13.43
CA SER A 115 -10.58 -8.19 -13.88
C SER A 115 -11.51 -7.87 -12.71
N PRO A 116 -12.60 -7.13 -12.93
CA PRO A 116 -13.65 -6.98 -11.93
C PRO A 116 -14.16 -8.33 -11.43
N PRO A 117 -14.49 -8.46 -10.13
CA PRO A 117 -14.41 -7.44 -9.08
C PRO A 117 -13.00 -7.33 -8.42
N TYR A 118 -11.98 -7.94 -9.00
CA TYR A 118 -10.67 -8.16 -8.39
C TYR A 118 -9.62 -7.09 -8.73
N ASP A 119 -9.86 -6.29 -9.75
CA ASP A 119 -9.01 -5.18 -10.17
C ASP A 119 -8.93 -4.06 -9.12
N PHE A 120 -7.90 -3.22 -9.17
CA PHE A 120 -7.71 -2.14 -8.20
C PHE A 120 -8.86 -1.12 -8.23
N LYS A 121 -9.49 -0.92 -9.39
CA LYS A 121 -10.63 -0.01 -9.56
C LYS A 121 -11.83 -0.47 -8.75
N SER A 122 -12.12 -1.77 -8.75
CA SER A 122 -13.16 -2.36 -7.90
C SER A 122 -12.81 -2.31 -6.41
N ARG A 123 -11.58 -1.94 -6.04
CA ARG A 123 -11.09 -1.82 -4.64
C ARG A 123 -10.92 -0.39 -4.16
N GLY A 124 -11.58 0.57 -4.82
CA GLY A 124 -11.66 1.95 -4.33
C GLY A 124 -10.56 2.87 -4.84
N PHE A 125 -9.65 2.40 -5.71
CA PHE A 125 -8.67 3.27 -6.36
C PHE A 125 -9.27 3.85 -7.66
N LYS A 126 -9.27 5.18 -7.80
CA LYS A 126 -9.96 5.87 -8.91
C LYS A 126 -9.14 5.93 -10.20
N ALA A 127 -7.82 5.89 -10.07
CA ALA A 127 -6.90 6.00 -11.19
C ALA A 127 -5.64 5.17 -10.95
N GLU A 128 -4.95 4.88 -12.04
CA GLU A 128 -3.59 4.37 -12.04
C GLU A 128 -2.65 5.47 -12.50
N ILE A 129 -1.51 5.65 -11.83
CA ILE A 129 -0.41 6.45 -12.39
C ILE A 129 0.36 5.51 -13.31
N GLU A 130 0.20 5.71 -14.61
CA GLU A 130 1.09 5.12 -15.61
C GLU A 130 2.52 5.57 -15.32
N SER A 131 3.40 4.59 -15.11
CA SER A 131 4.83 4.77 -14.89
C SER A 131 5.61 4.79 -16.19
#